data_AF-A0AAW2C7V3-F1
#
_entry.id   AF-A0AAW2C7V3-F1
#
_cell.length_a   1.000
_cell.length_b   1.000
_cell.length_c   1.000
_cell.angle_alpha   90.00
_cell.angle_beta   90.00
_cell.angle_gamma   90.00
#
_symmetry.space_group_name_H-M   'P 1'
#
loop_
_entity.id
_entity.type
_entity.pdbx_description
1 polymer ?
#
loop_
_entity_poly.entity_id
_entity_poly.type
_entity_poly.pdbx_seq_one_letter_code
_entity_poly.pdbx_strand_id
1 'polypeptide(L)'
;MALIYYREQLVRVQPGQIMWQPYEADLGRLPAFCVAGRDMWTARVPLVCFCIVETHHPDRVLRQFGLAQERPDHVVYDHRLHRIDLRGKVEKNWREEHGPYILTWDMRQQRLCHAPPQIGEMPRDHEYYRWYRPVTRKYVDRNSAKLDIMVMCSN
;
A
#
# COMPACT_ATOMS: atom_id res chain seq x y z
N MET A 1 -26.50 13.63 -8.37
CA MET A 1 -27.05 13.18 -7.08
C MET A 1 -26.28 12.00 -6.48
N ALA A 2 -26.14 10.86 -7.16
CA ALA A 2 -25.44 9.68 -6.61
C ALA A 2 -23.96 9.93 -6.23
N LEU A 3 -23.19 10.65 -7.05
CA LEU A 3 -21.77 10.92 -6.77
C LEU A 3 -21.55 11.71 -5.47
N ILE A 4 -22.38 12.73 -5.21
CA ILE A 4 -22.30 13.54 -3.99
C ILE A 4 -22.59 12.66 -2.77
N TYR A 5 -23.65 11.86 -2.86
CA TYR A 5 -24.01 10.91 -1.82
C TYR A 5 -22.88 9.94 -1.48
N TYR A 6 -22.25 9.30 -2.47
CA TYR A 6 -21.14 8.36 -2.20
C TYR A 6 -19.91 9.05 -1.60
N ARG A 7 -19.59 10.29 -2.01
CA ARG A 7 -18.49 11.05 -1.41
C ARG A 7 -18.76 11.35 0.06
N GLU A 8 -19.98 11.76 0.40
CA GLU A 8 -20.37 12.00 1.78
C GLU A 8 -20.30 10.72 2.63
N GLN A 9 -20.74 9.59 2.08
CA GLN A 9 -20.60 8.30 2.75
C GLN A 9 -19.14 7.99 3.04
N LEU A 10 -18.25 8.08 2.04
CA LEU A 10 -16.82 7.79 2.21
C LEU A 10 -16.14 8.68 3.26
N VAL A 11 -16.50 9.96 3.34
CA VAL A 11 -15.94 10.90 4.32
C VAL A 11 -16.42 10.60 5.74
N ARG A 12 -17.65 10.09 5.89
CA ARG A 12 -18.27 9.82 7.21
C ARG A 12 -17.95 8.43 7.76
N VAL A 13 -17.27 7.58 7.00
CA VAL A 13 -16.87 6.23 7.44
C VAL A 13 -15.99 6.32 8.68
N GLN A 14 -16.42 5.66 9.75
CA GLN A 14 -15.68 5.51 10.99
C GLN A 14 -14.71 4.32 10.91
N PRO A 15 -13.62 4.31 11.70
CA PRO A 15 -12.66 3.20 11.71
C PRO A 15 -13.29 1.81 11.92
N GLY A 16 -14.29 1.71 12.81
CA GLY A 16 -15.03 0.46 13.07
C GLY A 16 -15.97 0.01 11.94
N GLN A 17 -16.23 0.86 10.94
CA GLN A 17 -17.03 0.49 9.76
C GLN A 17 -16.18 -0.05 8.60
N ILE A 18 -14.84 0.02 8.72
CA ILE A 18 -13.91 -0.44 7.69
C ILE A 18 -13.58 -1.92 7.92
N MET A 19 -13.87 -2.75 6.92
CA MET A 19 -13.35 -4.12 6.86
C MET A 19 -11.90 -4.08 6.35
N TRP A 20 -10.94 -4.20 7.26
CA TRP A 20 -9.52 -4.09 6.92
C TRP A 20 -8.98 -5.28 6.13
N GLN A 21 -9.51 -6.49 6.35
CA GLN A 21 -9.11 -7.71 5.66
C GLN A 21 -10.28 -8.26 4.83
N PRO A 22 -10.72 -7.52 3.79
CA PRO A 22 -11.96 -7.86 3.09
C PRO A 22 -11.89 -9.18 2.33
N TYR A 23 -10.69 -9.60 1.95
CA TYR A 23 -10.49 -10.79 1.14
C TYR A 23 -10.38 -12.07 1.97
N GLU A 24 -10.23 -12.01 3.29
CA GLU A 24 -9.91 -13.19 4.11
C GLU A 24 -10.99 -14.27 4.01
N ALA A 25 -12.27 -13.87 4.01
CA ALA A 25 -13.41 -14.77 3.84
C ALA A 25 -13.49 -15.38 2.42
N ASP A 26 -12.75 -14.80 1.47
CA ASP A 26 -12.83 -15.06 0.05
C ASP A 26 -11.60 -15.82 -0.47
N LEU A 27 -10.49 -15.83 0.26
CA LEU A 27 -9.25 -16.46 -0.21
C LEU A 27 -9.43 -17.95 -0.49
N GLY A 28 -10.25 -18.65 0.31
CA GLY A 28 -10.49 -20.10 0.16
C GLY A 28 -11.29 -20.50 -1.09
N ARG A 29 -11.98 -19.56 -1.75
CA ARG A 29 -12.74 -19.81 -2.99
C ARG A 29 -11.99 -19.38 -4.25
N LEU A 30 -10.84 -18.73 -4.10
CA LEU A 30 -10.04 -18.31 -5.25
C LEU A 30 -9.22 -19.49 -5.79
N PRO A 31 -8.90 -19.50 -7.10
CA PRO A 31 -7.93 -20.43 -7.66
C PRO A 31 -6.59 -20.40 -6.91
N ALA A 32 -5.91 -21.54 -6.84
CA ALA A 32 -4.65 -21.68 -6.09
C ALA A 32 -3.58 -20.64 -6.49
N PHE A 33 -3.54 -20.23 -7.77
CA PHE A 33 -2.58 -19.21 -8.22
C PHE A 33 -2.85 -17.81 -7.64
N CYS A 34 -4.09 -17.49 -7.26
CA CYS A 34 -4.42 -16.21 -6.64
C CYS A 34 -3.91 -16.10 -5.20
N VAL A 35 -3.71 -17.24 -4.53
CA VAL A 35 -3.21 -17.32 -3.16
C VAL A 35 -1.77 -17.84 -3.09
N ALA A 36 -1.15 -18.07 -4.24
CA ALA A 36 0.25 -18.50 -4.32
C ALA A 36 1.16 -17.43 -3.71
N GLY A 37 2.14 -17.87 -2.90
CA GLY A 37 3.08 -16.97 -2.24
C GLY A 37 2.43 -16.06 -1.19
N ARG A 38 1.35 -16.50 -0.53
CA ARG A 38 0.72 -15.73 0.55
C ARG A 38 1.68 -15.36 1.68
N ASP A 39 2.63 -16.23 1.98
CA ASP A 39 3.72 -16.04 2.94
C ASP A 39 4.68 -14.88 2.58
N MET A 40 4.69 -14.46 1.32
CA MET A 40 5.56 -13.39 0.79
C MET A 40 4.81 -12.14 0.33
N TRP A 41 3.49 -12.04 0.55
CA TRP A 41 2.71 -10.85 0.17
C TRP A 41 3.17 -9.56 0.84
N THR A 42 3.85 -9.67 1.99
CA THR A 42 4.40 -8.54 2.73
C THR A 42 5.89 -8.29 2.44
N ALA A 43 6.47 -8.93 1.42
CA ALA A 43 7.88 -8.73 1.06
C ALA A 43 8.15 -7.35 0.47
N ARG A 44 9.20 -6.67 0.96
CA ARG A 44 9.73 -5.43 0.36
C ARG A 44 10.71 -5.77 -0.76
N VAL A 45 10.22 -5.92 -1.99
CA VAL A 45 11.02 -6.43 -3.12
C VAL A 45 10.64 -5.80 -4.46
N PRO A 46 11.56 -5.75 -5.43
CA PRO A 46 11.25 -5.35 -6.79
C PRO A 46 10.42 -6.43 -7.51
N LEU A 47 9.30 -6.03 -8.10
CA LEU A 47 8.54 -6.80 -9.06
C LEU A 47 9.18 -6.59 -10.44
N VAL A 48 9.75 -7.65 -11.01
CA VAL A 48 10.45 -7.60 -12.29
C VAL A 48 9.57 -8.22 -13.37
N CYS A 49 9.19 -7.43 -14.36
CA CYS A 49 8.44 -7.87 -15.54
C CYS A 49 9.10 -7.32 -16.81
N PHE A 50 9.91 -8.16 -17.47
CA PHE A 50 10.65 -7.79 -18.68
C PHE A 50 11.54 -6.54 -18.47
N CYS A 51 11.19 -5.40 -19.06
CA CYS A 51 11.92 -4.15 -18.91
C CYS A 51 11.47 -3.32 -17.70
N ILE A 52 10.34 -3.67 -17.09
CA ILE A 52 9.71 -2.94 -15.99
C ILE A 52 10.19 -3.52 -14.66
N VAL A 53 10.61 -2.63 -13.77
CA VAL A 53 10.92 -2.95 -12.38
C VAL A 53 10.15 -1.97 -11.51
N GLU A 54 9.28 -2.49 -10.64
CA GLU A 54 8.47 -1.71 -9.72
C GLU A 54 8.63 -2.25 -8.30
N THR A 55 8.99 -1.41 -7.33
CA THR A 55 9.22 -1.90 -5.96
C THR A 55 7.91 -2.06 -5.20
N HIS A 56 7.67 -3.28 -4.71
CA HIS A 56 6.57 -3.60 -3.81
C HIS A 56 6.89 -3.13 -2.39
N HIS A 57 6.04 -2.24 -1.86
CA HIS A 57 6.16 -1.66 -0.52
C HIS A 57 4.83 -1.77 0.23
N PRO A 58 4.58 -2.91 0.91
CA PRO A 58 3.32 -3.16 1.61
C PRO A 58 3.20 -2.39 2.93
N ASP A 59 4.24 -1.64 3.32
CA ASP A 59 4.34 -0.89 4.57
C ASP A 59 3.19 0.05 4.87
N ARG A 60 2.43 0.50 3.87
CA ARG A 60 1.29 1.40 4.05
C ARG A 60 -0.05 0.70 4.25
N VAL A 61 -0.09 -0.62 4.04
CA VAL A 61 -1.31 -1.44 3.98
C VAL A 61 -1.16 -2.74 4.78
N LEU A 62 -0.24 -2.80 5.74
CA LEU A 62 0.03 -4.00 6.55
C LEU A 62 -1.24 -4.50 7.27
N ARG A 63 -2.16 -3.60 7.60
CA ARG A 63 -3.45 -3.94 8.22
C ARG A 63 -4.34 -4.81 7.33
N GLN A 64 -4.18 -4.75 6.01
CA GLN A 64 -4.87 -5.65 5.07
C GLN A 64 -4.37 -7.08 5.11
N PHE A 65 -3.17 -7.28 5.66
CA PHE A 65 -2.54 -8.59 5.87
C PHE A 65 -2.61 -9.03 7.34
N GLY A 66 -3.44 -8.37 8.16
CA GLY A 66 -3.60 -8.70 9.58
C GLY A 66 -2.46 -8.24 10.49
N LEU A 67 -1.52 -7.45 9.96
CA LEU A 67 -0.37 -6.92 10.70
C LEU A 67 -0.63 -5.49 11.21
N ALA A 68 -0.01 -5.15 12.33
CA ALA A 68 -0.07 -3.82 12.90
C ALA A 68 0.52 -2.77 11.94
N GLN A 69 -0.13 -1.62 11.86
CA GLN A 69 0.24 -0.56 10.94
C GLN A 69 1.18 0.44 11.61
N GLU A 70 2.48 0.23 11.41
CA GLU A 70 3.52 1.16 11.85
C GLU A 70 3.74 2.30 10.86
N ARG A 71 4.46 3.34 11.30
CA ARG A 71 4.94 4.40 10.42
C ARG A 71 5.84 3.76 9.34
N PRO A 72 5.53 3.90 8.05
CA PRO A 72 6.34 3.31 6.99
C PRO A 72 7.69 4.01 6.89
N ASP A 73 8.71 3.25 6.55
CA ASP A 73 10.04 3.78 6.24
C ASP A 73 10.00 4.68 5.00
N HIS A 74 10.97 5.59 4.90
CA HIS A 74 11.16 6.35 3.68
C HIS A 74 11.55 5.40 2.54
N VAL A 75 10.83 5.48 1.44
CA VAL A 75 11.09 4.67 0.25
C VAL A 75 11.93 5.45 -0.74
N VAL A 76 13.09 4.90 -1.07
CA VAL A 76 13.95 5.40 -2.15
C VAL A 76 13.63 4.64 -3.43
N TYR A 77 13.22 5.38 -4.46
CA TYR A 77 12.93 4.82 -5.78
C TYR A 77 14.06 5.11 -6.75
N ASP A 78 14.44 4.13 -7.57
CA ASP A 78 15.31 4.39 -8.71
C ASP A 78 14.48 5.01 -9.85
N HIS A 79 14.45 6.34 -9.88
CA HIS A 79 13.75 7.09 -10.92
C HIS A 79 14.23 6.81 -12.35
N ARG A 80 15.40 6.18 -12.53
CA ARG A 80 15.87 5.78 -13.86
C ARG A 80 15.02 4.66 -14.44
N LEU A 81 14.48 3.77 -13.62
CA LEU A 81 13.64 2.65 -14.06
C LEU A 81 12.41 3.14 -14.83
N HIS A 82 11.75 4.19 -14.33
CA HIS A 82 10.56 4.75 -14.98
C HIS A 82 10.85 5.56 -16.25
N ARG A 83 12.13 5.79 -16.58
CA ARG A 83 12.55 6.45 -17.83
C ARG A 83 12.91 5.47 -18.92
N ILE A 84 12.85 4.16 -18.65
CA ILE A 84 13.13 3.14 -19.63
C ILE A 84 11.98 3.11 -20.64
N ASP A 85 12.25 3.56 -21.86
CA ASP A 85 11.45 3.24 -23.03
C ASP A 85 12.04 2.02 -23.79
N LEU A 86 11.27 1.42 -24.70
CA LEU A 86 11.72 0.25 -25.47
C LEU A 86 12.35 0.59 -26.83
N ARG A 87 12.41 1.88 -27.18
CA ARG A 87 12.90 2.34 -28.48
C ARG A 87 14.39 2.02 -28.65
N GLY A 88 14.72 1.30 -29.72
CA GLY A 88 16.10 0.90 -30.04
C GLY A 88 16.71 -0.15 -29.10
N LYS A 89 15.90 -0.82 -28.27
CA LYS A 89 16.37 -1.77 -27.24
C LYS A 89 15.95 -3.23 -27.50
N VAL A 90 15.83 -3.60 -28.78
CA VAL A 90 15.40 -4.96 -29.19
C VAL A 90 16.37 -6.03 -28.70
N GLU A 91 17.68 -5.75 -28.75
CA GLU A 91 18.73 -6.68 -28.31
C GLU A 91 19.17 -6.46 -26.85
N LYS A 92 18.47 -5.61 -26.09
CA LYS A 92 18.87 -5.32 -24.72
C LYS A 92 18.65 -6.55 -23.83
N ASN A 93 19.73 -7.00 -23.19
CA ASN A 93 19.67 -8.07 -22.21
C ASN A 93 19.11 -7.57 -20.88
N TRP A 94 17.78 -7.62 -20.72
CA TRP A 94 17.09 -7.18 -19.50
C TRP A 94 17.45 -8.00 -18.26
N ARG A 95 17.85 -9.28 -18.43
CA ARG A 95 18.30 -10.11 -17.30
C ARG A 95 19.59 -9.56 -16.69
N GLU A 96 20.51 -9.11 -17.52
CA GLU A 96 21.77 -8.51 -17.07
C GLU A 96 21.54 -7.11 -16.52
N GLU A 97 20.78 -6.27 -17.23
CA GLU A 97 20.42 -4.92 -16.79
C GLU A 97 19.76 -4.94 -15.40
N HIS A 98 18.81 -5.86 -15.19
CA HIS A 98 18.04 -5.95 -13.95
C HIS A 98 18.61 -6.94 -12.93
N GLY A 99 19.85 -7.41 -13.13
CA GLY A 99 20.51 -8.38 -12.27
C GLY A 99 20.40 -8.07 -10.76
N PRO A 100 20.71 -6.84 -10.30
CA PRO A 100 20.57 -6.47 -8.89
C PRO A 100 19.13 -6.60 -8.35
N TYR A 101 18.12 -6.31 -9.18
CA TYR A 101 16.71 -6.43 -8.81
C TYR A 101 16.27 -7.89 -8.77
N ILE A 102 16.70 -8.71 -9.71
CA ILE A 102 16.43 -10.15 -9.73
C ILE A 102 17.02 -10.81 -8.48
N LEU A 103 18.27 -10.51 -8.12
CA LEU A 103 18.88 -11.00 -6.88
C LEU A 103 18.08 -10.60 -5.64
N THR A 104 17.56 -9.36 -5.61
CA THR A 104 16.73 -8.89 -4.49
C THR A 104 15.39 -9.62 -4.44
N TRP A 105 14.77 -9.90 -5.59
CA TRP A 105 13.55 -10.69 -5.70
C TRP A 105 13.75 -12.15 -5.25
N ASP A 106 14.90 -12.75 -5.55
CA ASP A 106 15.22 -14.11 -5.13
C ASP A 106 15.34 -14.22 -3.60
N MET A 107 15.73 -13.13 -2.93
CA MET A 107 15.78 -13.01 -1.47
C MET A 107 14.44 -12.61 -0.81
N ARG A 108 13.31 -12.61 -1.54
CA ARG A 108 12.01 -12.09 -1.04
C ARG A 108 11.54 -12.67 0.30
N GLN A 109 11.81 -13.94 0.57
CA GLN A 109 11.44 -14.58 1.84
C GLN A 109 12.17 -13.98 3.06
N GLN A 110 13.32 -13.33 2.85
CA GLN A 110 14.12 -12.68 3.90
C GLN A 110 13.77 -11.19 4.03
N ARG A 111 12.85 -10.69 3.20
CA ARG A 111 12.54 -9.26 3.05
C ARG A 111 11.11 -8.93 3.52
N LEU A 112 10.50 -9.81 4.31
CA LEU A 112 9.13 -9.63 4.81
C LEU A 112 9.05 -8.44 5.76
N CYS A 113 7.92 -7.74 5.74
CA CYS A 113 7.61 -6.79 6.80
C CYS A 113 7.41 -7.53 8.12
N HIS A 114 8.12 -7.10 9.16
CA HIS A 114 7.98 -7.60 10.51
C HIS A 114 7.15 -6.61 11.33
N ALA A 115 5.95 -7.01 11.70
CA ALA A 115 5.06 -6.27 12.59
C ALA A 115 4.26 -7.28 13.44
N PRO A 116 3.86 -6.91 14.67
CA PRO A 116 2.96 -7.76 15.45
C PRO A 116 1.58 -7.85 14.76
N PRO A 117 0.72 -8.80 15.14
CA PRO A 117 -0.67 -8.83 14.69
C PRO A 117 -1.39 -7.52 15.02
N GLN A 118 -2.29 -7.07 14.13
CA GLN A 118 -3.15 -5.92 14.43
C GLN A 118 -4.16 -6.28 15.52
N ILE A 119 -4.13 -5.55 16.63
CA ILE A 119 -5.09 -5.68 17.73
C ILE A 119 -5.83 -4.35 17.91
N GLY A 120 -7.17 -4.41 17.88
CA GLY A 120 -8.02 -3.25 18.14
C GLY A 120 -7.85 -2.08 17.17
N GLU A 121 -8.29 -0.91 17.62
CA GLU A 121 -8.11 0.35 16.89
C GLU A 121 -6.78 1.03 17.27
N MET A 122 -6.19 1.73 16.29
CA MET A 122 -4.99 2.52 16.53
C MET A 122 -5.34 3.85 17.23
N PRO A 123 -4.63 4.24 18.28
CA PRO A 123 -4.82 5.54 18.94
C PRO A 123 -4.73 6.71 17.96
N ARG A 124 -5.48 7.80 18.20
CA ARG A 124 -5.48 8.98 17.32
C ARG A 124 -4.12 9.68 17.23
N ASP A 125 -3.27 9.50 18.23
CA ASP A 125 -1.93 10.07 18.34
C ASP A 125 -0.81 9.10 17.91
N HIS A 126 -1.17 7.91 17.43
CA HIS A 126 -0.23 6.90 16.89
C HIS A 126 0.70 7.51 15.82
N GLU A 127 1.97 7.11 15.80
CA GLU A 127 2.99 7.67 14.90
C GLU A 127 2.59 7.59 13.42
N TYR A 128 1.96 6.48 13.03
CA TYR A 128 1.40 6.33 11.69
C TYR A 128 0.45 7.48 11.32
N TYR A 129 -0.49 7.88 12.18
CA TYR A 129 -1.40 8.99 11.87
C TYR A 129 -0.69 10.33 11.88
N ARG A 130 0.32 10.54 12.74
CA ARG A 130 1.15 11.75 12.73
C ARG A 130 1.87 11.91 11.38
N TRP A 131 2.35 10.81 10.82
CA TRP A 131 2.96 10.78 9.49
C TRP A 131 1.94 10.86 8.35
N TYR A 132 0.84 10.11 8.42
CA TYR A 132 -0.14 9.96 7.34
C TYR A 132 -0.93 11.24 7.08
N ARG A 133 -1.36 11.93 8.16
CA ARG A 133 -2.19 13.14 8.08
C ARG A 133 -1.62 14.26 7.19
N PRO A 134 -0.33 14.62 7.25
CA PRO A 134 0.24 15.67 6.39
C PRO A 134 0.52 15.23 4.96
N VAL A 135 0.70 13.92 4.69
CA VAL A 135 1.12 13.42 3.37
C VAL A 135 -0.04 12.87 2.52
N THR A 136 -1.25 12.81 3.09
CA THR A 136 -2.44 12.27 2.42
C THR A 136 -3.54 13.31 2.21
N ARG A 137 -4.45 13.05 1.27
CA ARG A 137 -5.69 13.82 1.14
C ARG A 137 -6.75 13.20 2.05
N LYS A 138 -7.19 13.94 3.05
CA LYS A 138 -8.20 13.48 4.03
C LYS A 138 -9.64 13.56 3.53
N TYR A 139 -9.91 14.46 2.60
CA TYR A 139 -11.26 14.76 2.14
C TYR A 139 -11.37 14.58 0.64
N VAL A 140 -12.47 13.96 0.21
CA VAL A 140 -12.76 13.75 -1.22
C VAL A 140 -13.21 15.05 -1.89
N ASP A 141 -13.75 16.00 -1.13
CA ASP A 141 -14.17 17.31 -1.62
C ASP A 141 -13.98 18.43 -0.56
N ARG A 142 -14.12 19.68 -1.01
CA ARG A 142 -13.85 20.89 -0.21
C ARG A 142 -14.92 21.18 0.86
N ASN A 143 -16.16 20.76 0.66
CA ASN A 143 -17.25 20.99 1.62
C ASN A 143 -17.10 20.05 2.82
N SER A 144 -16.78 18.78 2.55
CA SER A 144 -16.40 17.79 3.55
C SER A 144 -15.24 18.27 4.44
N ALA A 145 -14.23 18.92 3.83
CA ALA A 145 -13.11 19.49 4.57
C ALA A 145 -13.51 20.64 5.51
N LYS A 146 -14.40 21.53 5.07
CA LYS A 146 -14.88 22.67 5.89
C LYS A 146 -15.67 22.20 7.10
N LEU A 147 -16.51 21.18 6.92
CA LEU A 147 -17.37 20.66 7.98
C LEU A 147 -16.55 20.06 9.13
N ASP A 148 -15.50 19.29 8.79
CA ASP A 148 -14.62 18.69 9.79
C ASP A 148 -13.76 19.75 10.52
N ILE A 149 -13.26 20.77 9.80
CA ILE A 149 -12.54 21.90 10.41
C ILE A 149 -13.43 22.65 11.41
N MET A 150 -14.69 22.91 11.05
CA MET A 150 -15.64 23.59 11.94
C MET A 150 -15.94 22.76 13.20
N VAL A 151 -16.12 21.44 13.08
CA VAL A 151 -16.41 20.57 14.23
C VAL A 151 -15.19 20.42 15.15
N MET A 152 -13.98 20.35 14.60
CA MET A 152 -12.74 20.21 15.37
C MET A 152 -12.27 21.50 16.04
N CYS A 153 -12.66 22.69 15.54
CA CYS A 153 -12.38 23.98 16.17
C CYS A 153 -13.44 24.43 17.19
N SER A 154 -14.54 23.68 17.36
CA SER A 154 -15.63 24.00 18.28
C SER A 154 -15.59 23.18 19.59
N ASN A 155 -14.55 22.36 19.77
CA ASN A 155 -14.23 21.60 20.99
C ASN A 155 -12.80 21.93 21.43
#